data_AF-A0A8J3KQE9-F1
#
_entry.id   AF-A0A8J3KQE9-F1
#
_cell.length_a   1.000
_cell.length_b   1.000
_cell.length_c   1.000
_cell.angle_alpha   90.00
_cell.angle_beta   90.00
_cell.angle_gamma   90.00
#
_symmetry.space_group_name_H-M   'P 1'
#
loop_
_entity.id
_entity.type
_entity.pdbx_description
1 polymer ?
#
loop_
_entity_poly.entity_id
_entity_poly.type
_entity_poly.pdbx_seq_one_letter_code
_entity_poly.pdbx_strand_id
1 'polypeptide(L)'
;MLNPRRRIWIISSLLVLVVLAAAVVVRCSWSGRLPDPRSYRLIPAWTSKDAGLPIGVTPDDATALMWSERTGGGRVITAVDTRTGKVKWTGAPTGWDVNIDYIRGGKLTADAVIIESNYQHARPAIAALDLDDGTVRWQLPTPGDFPLRLAVTDDAVVAAWGTTTLRGLDVDDGHTAWEVRVEAGCKADELVGDGSLAVVEVLCEKKRYLQSLDPGSGAAGWRFDVSIETESSADNLSVYEDVTVLRDKGRLTIVDETGRELLVAQTPGRADAQVATTDDLVVVAYRDKDRGDIITAIDRENATARWSRPAAIVSLSLAQGRLFALGRLPAPLLPIGLYEIDPAGGRMAVSPTHLLHADYDSLVTVIDDIVVSHYSEGRETPRTIMLAGHKLRPAAEEGFAGGAPPDSWPSGCDLLTVAELAAKAKGVAYQAQPLQTVVADTSLPRPAGCRYEPSSVKAPEVTAGIAWVAPDAAQAAQVMARLWNQNDDSVKVLGLGDEAIEVVAFEYPEPTVHLYIRVGARIGKVTVPQGHAGLARELAPMVPARLG
;
A
#
# COMPACT_ATOMS: atom_id res chain seq x y z
N MET A 1 -10.68 31.85 -61.48
CA MET A 1 -11.85 31.11 -60.96
C MET A 1 -11.44 29.67 -60.75
N LEU A 2 -11.38 29.19 -59.50
CA LEU A 2 -10.97 27.81 -59.20
C LEU A 2 -12.08 26.83 -59.62
N ASN A 3 -11.69 25.73 -60.25
CA ASN A 3 -12.57 24.65 -60.71
C ASN A 3 -13.46 24.15 -59.54
N PRO A 4 -14.79 24.04 -59.70
CA PRO A 4 -15.72 23.66 -58.64
C PRO A 4 -15.37 22.33 -57.95
N ARG A 5 -14.71 21.40 -58.62
CA ARG A 5 -14.24 20.14 -58.00
C ARG A 5 -13.11 20.35 -56.98
N ARG A 6 -12.24 21.35 -57.17
CA ARG A 6 -11.19 21.70 -56.19
C ARG A 6 -11.74 22.40 -54.96
N ARG A 7 -12.84 23.16 -55.08
CA ARG A 7 -13.50 23.78 -53.92
C ARG A 7 -14.14 22.75 -52.99
N ILE A 8 -14.75 21.71 -53.55
CA ILE A 8 -15.36 20.64 -52.75
C ILE A 8 -14.27 19.88 -51.97
N TRP A 9 -13.14 19.55 -52.61
CA TRP A 9 -12.03 18.88 -51.93
C TRP A 9 -11.43 19.71 -50.78
N ILE A 10 -11.21 21.01 -50.99
CA ILE A 10 -10.65 21.88 -49.94
C ILE A 10 -11.62 22.01 -48.76
N ILE A 11 -12.93 22.14 -49.02
CA ILE A 11 -13.94 22.22 -47.95
C ILE A 11 -14.04 20.90 -47.19
N SER A 12 -14.03 19.75 -47.87
CA SER A 12 -14.05 18.43 -47.22
C SER A 12 -12.81 18.17 -46.38
N SER A 13 -11.62 18.54 -46.86
CA SER A 13 -10.38 18.39 -46.07
C SER A 13 -10.35 19.32 -44.86
N LEU A 14 -10.84 20.57 -44.98
CA LEU A 14 -10.98 21.48 -43.84
C LEU A 14 -12.02 20.99 -42.83
N LEU A 15 -13.13 20.41 -43.28
CA LEU A 15 -14.14 19.85 -42.37
C LEU A 15 -13.59 18.63 -41.61
N VAL A 16 -12.84 17.75 -42.27
CA VAL A 16 -12.18 16.59 -41.63
C VAL A 16 -11.11 17.06 -40.64
N LEU A 17 -10.34 18.11 -40.96
CA LEU A 17 -9.35 18.68 -40.04
C LEU A 17 -10.00 19.40 -38.85
N VAL A 18 -11.13 20.07 -39.04
CA VAL A 18 -11.90 20.70 -37.94
C VAL A 18 -12.59 19.64 -37.08
N VAL A 19 -13.09 18.55 -37.66
CA VAL A 19 -13.69 17.43 -36.91
C VAL A 19 -12.61 16.63 -36.19
N LEU A 20 -11.43 16.42 -36.77
CA LEU A 20 -10.28 15.81 -36.09
C LEU A 20 -9.72 16.75 -35.01
N ALA A 21 -9.61 18.05 -35.26
CA ALA A 21 -9.20 19.01 -34.23
C ALA A 21 -10.26 19.12 -33.11
N ALA A 22 -11.54 19.07 -33.43
CA ALA A 22 -12.61 19.01 -32.43
C ALA A 22 -12.63 17.67 -31.69
N ALA A 23 -12.34 16.54 -32.35
CA ALA A 23 -12.23 15.23 -31.70
C ALA A 23 -10.95 15.10 -30.86
N VAL A 24 -9.85 15.78 -31.23
CA VAL A 24 -8.61 15.87 -30.46
C VAL A 24 -8.73 16.89 -29.31
N VAL A 25 -9.58 17.92 -29.45
CA VAL A 25 -9.93 18.86 -28.37
C VAL A 25 -11.06 18.35 -27.47
N VAL A 26 -11.82 17.34 -27.92
CA VAL A 26 -12.56 16.41 -27.06
C VAL A 26 -11.61 15.30 -26.59
N ARG A 27 -10.36 15.66 -26.26
CA ARG A 27 -9.78 15.11 -25.02
C ARG A 27 -10.79 15.48 -23.95
N CYS A 28 -11.51 14.50 -23.44
CA CYS A 28 -12.46 14.66 -22.36
C CYS A 28 -11.75 15.38 -21.22
N SER A 29 -11.82 16.72 -21.21
CA SER A 29 -11.57 17.50 -20.02
C SER A 29 -12.72 17.12 -19.11
N TRP A 30 -12.50 16.06 -18.33
CA TRP A 30 -13.21 15.75 -17.11
C TRP A 30 -12.98 16.93 -16.15
N SER A 31 -13.48 18.09 -16.53
CA SER A 31 -13.63 19.30 -15.71
C SER A 31 -14.88 19.21 -14.86
N GLY A 32 -15.65 18.11 -14.99
CA GLY A 32 -16.61 17.69 -14.00
C GLY A 32 -15.85 17.41 -12.72
N ARG A 33 -15.90 18.37 -11.78
CA ARG A 33 -15.39 18.21 -10.42
C ARG A 33 -15.90 16.87 -9.90
N LEU A 34 -14.98 15.96 -9.57
CA LEU A 34 -15.34 14.71 -8.90
C LEU A 34 -16.15 15.07 -7.64
N PRO A 35 -17.17 14.27 -7.29
CA PRO A 35 -17.87 14.48 -6.05
C PRO A 35 -16.88 14.43 -4.89
N ASP A 36 -17.18 15.19 -3.84
CA ASP A 36 -16.38 15.22 -2.63
C ASP A 36 -16.13 13.80 -2.09
N PRO A 37 -14.93 13.52 -1.54
CA PRO A 37 -14.62 12.23 -0.92
C PRO A 37 -15.66 11.84 0.12
N ARG A 38 -15.96 10.55 0.22
CA ARG A 38 -17.02 10.03 1.07
C ARG A 38 -16.50 8.98 2.03
N SER A 39 -17.13 8.90 3.19
CA SER A 39 -17.00 7.75 4.07
C SER A 39 -17.92 6.63 3.59
N TYR A 40 -17.47 5.39 3.76
CA TYR A 40 -18.17 4.19 3.35
C TYR A 40 -18.42 3.26 4.52
N ARG A 41 -19.55 2.56 4.46
CA ARG A 41 -19.74 1.30 5.15
C ARG A 41 -19.21 0.18 4.25
N LEU A 42 -18.23 -0.56 4.76
CA LEU A 42 -17.70 -1.76 4.10
C LEU A 42 -18.64 -2.93 4.40
N ILE A 43 -19.38 -3.38 3.39
CA ILE A 43 -20.27 -4.55 3.51
C ILE A 43 -19.50 -5.77 3.02
N PRO A 44 -19.28 -6.80 3.86
CA PRO A 44 -18.64 -8.04 3.43
C PRO A 44 -19.36 -8.61 2.20
N ALA A 45 -18.61 -8.83 1.12
CA ALA A 45 -19.12 -9.39 -0.12
C ALA A 45 -18.71 -10.85 -0.27
N TRP A 46 -17.43 -11.13 -0.03
CA TRP A 46 -16.85 -12.46 -0.13
C TRP A 46 -15.54 -12.53 0.67
N THR A 47 -15.10 -13.75 0.96
CA THR A 47 -13.81 -14.03 1.58
C THR A 47 -13.26 -15.34 1.03
N SER A 48 -11.99 -15.35 0.66
CA SER A 48 -11.24 -16.52 0.23
C SER A 48 -10.15 -16.82 1.26
N LYS A 49 -10.15 -18.04 1.78
CA LYS A 49 -9.15 -18.54 2.71
C LYS A 49 -7.97 -19.15 1.96
N ASP A 50 -6.79 -19.06 2.55
CA ASP A 50 -5.56 -19.68 2.03
C ASP A 50 -5.27 -19.27 0.58
N ALA A 51 -5.68 -18.04 0.21
CA ALA A 51 -5.49 -17.54 -1.14
C ALA A 51 -3.99 -17.40 -1.46
N GLY A 52 -3.15 -17.20 -0.44
CA GLY A 52 -1.74 -16.89 -0.58
C GLY A 52 -1.46 -15.41 -0.34
N LEU A 53 -0.23 -14.97 -0.64
CA LEU A 53 0.14 -13.56 -0.63
C LEU A 53 -0.11 -12.95 -2.01
N PRO A 54 -0.64 -11.72 -2.11
CA PRO A 54 -0.87 -11.09 -3.41
C PRO A 54 0.46 -10.84 -4.12
N ILE A 55 0.49 -11.12 -5.43
CA ILE A 55 1.65 -10.86 -6.30
C ILE A 55 1.36 -9.82 -7.37
N GLY A 56 0.08 -9.55 -7.65
CA GLY A 56 -0.33 -8.54 -8.61
C GLY A 56 -1.84 -8.56 -8.85
N VAL A 57 -2.34 -7.51 -9.50
CA VAL A 57 -3.75 -7.41 -9.90
C VAL A 57 -3.88 -7.00 -11.36
N THR A 58 -4.91 -7.49 -12.03
CA THR A 58 -5.43 -6.90 -13.26
C THR A 58 -6.82 -6.32 -12.97
N PRO A 59 -6.92 -5.00 -12.76
CA PRO A 59 -8.22 -4.36 -12.53
C PRO A 59 -9.19 -4.56 -13.70
N ASP A 60 -8.68 -4.63 -14.93
CA ASP A 60 -9.53 -4.78 -16.12
C ASP A 60 -10.22 -6.17 -16.17
N ASP A 61 -9.50 -7.25 -15.87
CA ASP A 61 -10.07 -8.61 -15.85
C ASP A 61 -10.66 -9.01 -14.50
N ALA A 62 -10.58 -8.10 -13.52
CA ALA A 62 -10.88 -8.38 -12.13
C ALA A 62 -10.15 -9.60 -11.59
N THR A 63 -8.85 -9.69 -11.81
CA THR A 63 -8.04 -10.81 -11.31
C THR A 63 -7.07 -10.31 -10.27
N ALA A 64 -7.04 -10.98 -9.11
CA ALA A 64 -5.93 -10.89 -8.17
C ALA A 64 -5.14 -12.18 -8.29
N LEU A 65 -3.83 -12.07 -8.50
CA LEU A 65 -2.94 -13.20 -8.43
C LEU A 65 -2.36 -13.29 -7.04
N MET A 66 -2.31 -14.53 -6.55
CA MET A 66 -1.86 -14.86 -5.22
C MET A 66 -0.87 -16.00 -5.31
N TRP A 67 0.09 -16.07 -4.39
CA TRP A 67 1.00 -17.20 -4.30
C TRP A 67 0.96 -17.87 -2.94
N SER A 68 1.03 -19.20 -2.95
CA SER A 68 1.04 -19.99 -1.73
C SER A 68 1.96 -21.19 -1.87
N GLU A 69 2.39 -21.72 -0.72
CA GLU A 69 3.12 -22.98 -0.67
C GLU A 69 2.13 -24.16 -0.71
N ARG A 70 2.46 -25.18 -1.50
CA ARG A 70 1.71 -26.44 -1.51
C ARG A 70 2.02 -27.26 -0.27
N THR A 71 1.01 -27.99 0.22
CA THR A 71 1.22 -29.06 1.19
C THR A 71 2.16 -30.11 0.59
N GLY A 72 3.37 -30.24 1.13
CA GLY A 72 4.42 -31.13 0.60
C GLY A 72 5.54 -30.45 -0.17
N GLY A 73 5.54 -29.11 -0.24
CA GLY A 73 6.61 -28.30 -0.85
C GLY A 73 6.28 -27.80 -2.26
N GLY A 74 7.01 -26.77 -2.69
CA GLY A 74 6.79 -26.06 -3.96
C GLY A 74 5.72 -24.98 -3.86
N ARG A 75 5.84 -23.97 -4.73
CA ARG A 75 4.94 -22.81 -4.77
C ARG A 75 3.93 -22.92 -5.91
N VAL A 76 2.72 -22.39 -5.70
CA VAL A 76 1.66 -22.27 -6.72
C VAL A 76 1.19 -20.85 -6.83
N ILE A 77 0.63 -20.53 -8.00
CA ILE A 77 -0.12 -19.30 -8.24
C ILE A 77 -1.60 -19.63 -8.28
N THR A 78 -2.39 -18.76 -7.68
CA THR A 78 -3.84 -18.80 -7.68
C THR A 78 -4.37 -17.49 -8.25
N ALA A 79 -5.16 -17.56 -9.31
CA ALA A 79 -5.93 -16.44 -9.80
C ALA A 79 -7.29 -16.42 -9.12
N VAL A 80 -7.67 -15.26 -8.56
CA VAL A 80 -8.96 -15.06 -7.89
C VAL A 80 -9.71 -13.94 -8.59
N ASP A 81 -10.96 -14.18 -8.94
CA ASP A 81 -11.88 -13.15 -9.42
C ASP A 81 -12.20 -12.17 -8.29
N THR A 82 -11.81 -10.91 -8.42
CA THR A 82 -11.94 -9.87 -7.37
C THR A 82 -13.37 -9.37 -7.18
N ARG A 83 -14.29 -9.67 -8.11
CA ARG A 83 -15.72 -9.33 -7.95
C ARG A 83 -16.43 -10.35 -7.07
N THR A 84 -16.03 -11.62 -7.15
CA THR A 84 -16.75 -12.75 -6.54
C THR A 84 -15.98 -13.50 -5.46
N GLY A 85 -14.66 -13.32 -5.40
CA GLY A 85 -13.77 -14.07 -4.52
C GLY A 85 -13.54 -15.52 -4.93
N LYS A 86 -14.02 -15.92 -6.11
CA LYS A 86 -13.87 -17.29 -6.60
C LYS A 86 -12.50 -17.48 -7.24
N VAL A 87 -11.86 -18.60 -6.92
CA VAL A 87 -10.67 -19.05 -7.64
C VAL A 87 -11.05 -19.31 -9.10
N LYS A 88 -10.36 -18.63 -10.02
CA LYS A 88 -10.43 -18.90 -11.47
C LYS A 88 -9.63 -20.16 -11.78
N TRP A 89 -8.37 -20.20 -11.34
CA TRP A 89 -7.48 -21.34 -11.47
C TRP A 89 -6.41 -21.32 -10.37
N THR A 90 -5.84 -22.50 -10.11
CA THR A 90 -4.65 -22.66 -9.26
C THR A 90 -3.68 -23.57 -10.00
N GLY A 91 -2.45 -23.11 -10.19
CA GLY A 91 -1.48 -23.83 -10.99
C GLY A 91 -0.06 -23.29 -10.88
N ALA A 92 0.87 -24.10 -11.34
CA ALA A 92 2.23 -23.75 -11.69
C ALA A 92 2.66 -24.76 -12.76
N PRO A 93 3.60 -24.40 -13.66
CA PRO A 93 4.15 -25.37 -14.59
C PRO A 93 4.70 -26.59 -13.84
N THR A 94 4.45 -27.79 -14.37
CA THR A 94 4.83 -29.05 -13.72
C THR A 94 6.34 -29.08 -13.46
N GLY A 95 6.72 -29.38 -12.21
CA GLY A 95 8.13 -29.49 -11.80
C GLY A 95 8.80 -28.15 -11.49
N TRP A 96 8.07 -27.03 -11.52
CA TRP A 96 8.58 -25.73 -11.12
C TRP A 96 8.39 -25.50 -9.62
N ASP A 97 9.40 -24.91 -9.00
CA ASP A 97 9.26 -24.18 -7.76
C ASP A 97 9.27 -22.69 -8.13
N VAL A 98 8.11 -22.03 -8.06
CA VAL A 98 7.92 -20.69 -8.63
C VAL A 98 8.60 -19.65 -7.74
N ASN A 99 9.56 -18.90 -8.28
CA ASN A 99 10.05 -17.71 -7.58
C ASN A 99 9.30 -16.45 -8.03
N ILE A 100 8.82 -15.67 -7.07
CA ILE A 100 7.95 -14.50 -7.32
C ILE A 100 8.58 -13.22 -6.74
N ASP A 101 9.87 -13.26 -6.41
CA ASP A 101 10.62 -12.09 -5.93
C ASP A 101 10.61 -10.89 -6.92
N TYR A 102 10.07 -11.06 -8.15
CA TYR A 102 10.28 -10.14 -9.29
C TYR A 102 9.04 -9.47 -9.90
N ILE A 103 7.81 -9.74 -9.43
CA ILE A 103 6.65 -8.94 -9.91
C ILE A 103 6.60 -7.65 -9.10
N ARG A 104 7.33 -6.64 -9.58
CA ARG A 104 7.37 -5.29 -9.00
C ARG A 104 6.77 -4.29 -9.98
N GLY A 105 5.54 -3.92 -9.67
CA GLY A 105 4.66 -3.12 -10.50
C GLY A 105 3.27 -3.60 -10.14
N GLY A 106 2.40 -2.72 -9.64
CA GLY A 106 1.10 -3.12 -9.09
C GLY A 106 0.16 -3.75 -10.13
N LYS A 107 0.54 -3.73 -11.40
CA LYS A 107 -0.26 -4.12 -12.56
C LYS A 107 0.43 -5.26 -13.30
N LEU A 108 -0.30 -6.34 -13.53
CA LEU A 108 0.13 -7.38 -14.47
C LEU A 108 -0.31 -6.96 -15.87
N THR A 109 0.49 -7.27 -16.88
CA THR A 109 0.08 -7.14 -18.29
C THR A 109 -1.21 -7.92 -18.51
N ALA A 110 -2.20 -7.32 -19.17
CA ALA A 110 -3.61 -7.74 -19.17
C ALA A 110 -3.86 -9.19 -19.59
N ASP A 111 -2.90 -9.86 -20.24
CA ASP A 111 -3.15 -11.20 -20.79
C ASP A 111 -2.25 -12.31 -20.19
N ALA A 112 -1.16 -11.98 -19.47
CA ALA A 112 -0.24 -13.01 -18.98
C ALA A 112 0.49 -12.70 -17.67
N VAL A 113 0.84 -13.77 -16.95
CA VAL A 113 1.69 -13.77 -15.75
C VAL A 113 3.06 -14.31 -16.09
N ILE A 114 4.11 -13.56 -15.78
CA ILE A 114 5.48 -14.00 -16.00
C ILE A 114 6.04 -14.61 -14.71
N ILE A 115 6.56 -15.82 -14.82
CA ILE A 115 7.12 -16.56 -13.69
C ILE A 115 8.50 -17.14 -14.00
N GLU A 116 9.30 -17.31 -12.96
CA GLU A 116 10.60 -17.98 -13.02
C GLU A 116 10.59 -19.29 -12.23
N SER A 117 11.25 -20.32 -12.75
CA SER A 117 11.49 -21.58 -12.04
C SER A 117 12.77 -21.53 -11.17
N ASN A 118 12.71 -22.05 -9.96
CA ASN A 118 13.85 -22.17 -9.03
C ASN A 118 14.73 -23.43 -9.27
N TYR A 119 15.96 -23.34 -8.76
CA TYR A 119 17.17 -24.15 -8.97
C TYR A 119 17.10 -25.66 -8.75
N GLN A 120 16.17 -26.16 -7.94
CA GLN A 120 16.43 -27.46 -7.32
C GLN A 120 16.15 -28.65 -8.25
N HIS A 121 15.29 -28.48 -9.26
CA HIS A 121 14.75 -29.62 -10.02
C HIS A 121 14.65 -29.43 -11.55
N ALA A 122 14.91 -28.22 -12.06
CA ALA A 122 14.87 -27.94 -13.50
C ALA A 122 15.90 -26.87 -13.88
N ARG A 123 16.22 -26.78 -15.18
CA ARG A 123 16.94 -25.62 -15.71
C ARG A 123 16.06 -24.38 -15.53
N PRO A 124 16.63 -23.23 -15.12
CA PRO A 124 15.85 -22.02 -14.99
C PRO A 124 15.19 -21.68 -16.33
N ALA A 125 13.96 -21.22 -16.24
CA ALA A 125 13.14 -20.84 -17.37
C ALA A 125 12.19 -19.72 -16.94
N ILE A 126 11.81 -18.91 -17.92
CA ILE A 126 10.71 -17.95 -17.80
C ILE A 126 9.50 -18.57 -18.49
N ALA A 127 8.31 -18.41 -17.92
CA ALA A 127 7.06 -18.78 -18.58
C ALA A 127 6.04 -17.66 -18.46
N ALA A 128 5.26 -17.48 -19.51
CA ALA A 128 4.01 -16.75 -19.46
C ALA A 128 2.85 -17.71 -19.24
N LEU A 129 2.04 -17.43 -18.23
CA LEU A 129 0.78 -18.12 -17.98
C LEU A 129 -0.38 -17.26 -18.47
N ASP A 130 -1.33 -17.88 -19.12
CA ASP A 130 -2.61 -17.27 -19.46
C ASP A 130 -3.37 -16.85 -18.20
N LEU A 131 -3.85 -15.61 -18.15
CA LEU A 131 -4.54 -15.08 -16.97
C LEU A 131 -5.93 -15.69 -16.73
N ASP A 132 -6.58 -16.23 -17.76
CA ASP A 132 -7.94 -16.78 -17.65
C ASP A 132 -7.94 -18.21 -17.12
N ASP A 133 -6.95 -19.03 -17.49
CA ASP A 133 -6.92 -20.45 -17.13
C ASP A 133 -5.59 -20.98 -16.54
N GLY A 134 -4.55 -20.15 -16.51
CA GLY A 134 -3.24 -20.50 -15.95
C GLY A 134 -2.42 -21.44 -16.84
N THR A 135 -2.83 -21.68 -18.09
CA THR A 135 -2.08 -22.50 -19.04
C THR A 135 -0.81 -21.80 -19.49
N VAL A 136 0.25 -22.56 -19.77
CA VAL A 136 1.51 -22.00 -20.27
C VAL A 136 1.32 -21.57 -21.72
N ARG A 137 1.44 -20.26 -21.98
CA ARG A 137 1.40 -19.68 -23.34
C ARG A 137 2.71 -19.92 -24.06
N TRP A 138 3.80 -19.55 -23.40
CA TRP A 138 5.16 -19.77 -23.86
C TRP A 138 6.08 -20.02 -22.68
N GLN A 139 7.20 -20.67 -22.97
CA GLN A 139 8.24 -20.98 -21.99
C GLN A 139 9.60 -20.89 -22.67
N LEU A 140 10.53 -20.18 -22.04
CA LEU A 140 11.86 -19.95 -22.56
C LEU A 140 12.91 -20.43 -21.55
N PRO A 141 13.76 -21.43 -21.88
CA PRO A 141 14.89 -21.80 -21.06
C PRO A 141 15.91 -20.68 -20.99
N THR A 142 16.45 -20.39 -19.81
CA THR A 142 17.37 -19.27 -19.59
C THR A 142 18.80 -19.77 -19.34
N PRO A 143 19.82 -18.91 -19.51
CA PRO A 143 21.20 -19.34 -19.43
C PRO A 143 21.68 -19.34 -17.98
N GLY A 144 22.26 -20.47 -17.58
CA GLY A 144 23.05 -20.57 -16.35
C GLY A 144 22.23 -20.89 -15.10
N ASP A 145 22.87 -20.69 -13.95
CA ASP A 145 22.36 -21.00 -12.61
C ASP A 145 22.14 -19.72 -11.78
N PHE A 146 21.80 -18.58 -12.40
CA PHE A 146 21.64 -17.28 -11.71
C PHE A 146 20.22 -16.74 -11.83
N PRO A 147 19.71 -16.07 -10.77
CA PRO A 147 18.32 -15.66 -10.75
C PRO A 147 18.17 -14.57 -11.78
N LEU A 148 17.22 -14.76 -12.68
CA LEU A 148 16.95 -13.79 -13.71
C LEU A 148 16.30 -12.60 -13.06
N ARG A 149 16.80 -11.43 -13.42
CA ARG A 149 16.10 -10.18 -13.12
C ARG A 149 15.20 -9.91 -14.31
N LEU A 150 13.92 -9.72 -14.03
CA LEU A 150 12.87 -9.51 -15.02
C LEU A 150 12.19 -8.18 -14.74
N ALA A 151 11.86 -7.47 -15.81
CA ALA A 151 10.89 -6.38 -15.80
C ALA A 151 9.77 -6.76 -16.78
N VAL A 152 8.53 -6.60 -16.34
CA VAL A 152 7.36 -6.84 -17.19
C VAL A 152 6.72 -5.50 -17.45
N THR A 153 6.53 -5.18 -18.73
CA THR A 153 5.97 -3.92 -19.22
C THR A 153 4.85 -4.23 -20.20
N ASP A 154 4.06 -3.24 -20.57
CA ASP A 154 2.97 -3.38 -21.55
C ASP A 154 3.47 -3.90 -22.91
N ASP A 155 4.70 -3.54 -23.32
CA ASP A 155 5.24 -3.87 -24.64
C ASP A 155 6.19 -5.07 -24.66
N ALA A 156 6.81 -5.41 -23.53
CA ALA A 156 7.84 -6.47 -23.49
C ALA A 156 8.09 -7.03 -22.09
N VAL A 157 8.60 -8.27 -22.06
CA VAL A 157 9.31 -8.82 -20.91
C VAL A 157 10.80 -8.55 -21.10
N VAL A 158 11.37 -7.67 -20.28
CA VAL A 158 12.82 -7.41 -20.30
C VAL A 158 13.50 -8.36 -19.34
N ALA A 159 14.48 -9.11 -19.82
CA ALA A 159 15.21 -10.09 -19.04
C ALA A 159 16.72 -9.82 -19.04
N ALA A 160 17.34 -9.88 -17.87
CA ALA A 160 18.79 -9.96 -17.74
C ALA A 160 19.28 -11.35 -18.18
N TRP A 161 19.77 -11.45 -19.41
CA TRP A 161 20.27 -12.67 -20.02
C TRP A 161 21.74 -12.89 -19.66
N GLY A 162 21.98 -13.33 -18.42
CA GLY A 162 23.28 -13.31 -17.78
C GLY A 162 23.55 -11.95 -17.12
N THR A 163 24.83 -11.58 -16.94
CA THR A 163 25.19 -10.35 -16.20
C THR A 163 25.33 -9.11 -17.07
N THR A 164 25.50 -9.26 -18.39
CA THR A 164 25.89 -8.15 -19.28
C THR A 164 24.96 -7.94 -20.47
N THR A 165 23.97 -8.80 -20.65
CA THR A 165 23.06 -8.76 -21.79
C THR A 165 21.64 -8.62 -21.29
N LEU A 166 20.88 -7.70 -21.88
CA LEU A 166 19.45 -7.52 -21.68
C LEU A 166 18.73 -7.96 -22.97
N ARG A 167 17.60 -8.62 -22.82
CA ARG A 167 16.73 -9.00 -23.94
C ARG A 167 15.33 -8.49 -23.68
N GLY A 168 14.71 -7.87 -24.68
CA GLY A 168 13.27 -7.70 -24.72
C GLY A 168 12.66 -8.90 -25.40
N LEU A 169 11.75 -9.56 -24.71
CA LEU A 169 10.94 -10.65 -25.22
C LEU A 169 9.55 -10.10 -25.50
N ASP A 170 8.98 -10.51 -26.62
CA ASP A 170 7.57 -10.26 -26.94
C ASP A 170 6.67 -10.88 -25.85
N VAL A 171 5.70 -10.12 -25.37
CA VAL A 171 4.84 -10.54 -24.25
C VAL A 171 3.90 -11.69 -24.65
N ASP A 172 3.52 -11.77 -25.93
CA ASP A 172 2.53 -12.72 -26.43
C ASP A 172 3.14 -14.09 -26.71
N ASP A 173 4.38 -14.13 -27.22
CA ASP A 173 5.00 -15.37 -27.69
C ASP A 173 6.41 -15.67 -27.14
N GLY A 174 7.02 -14.74 -26.41
CA GLY A 174 8.32 -14.91 -25.77
C GLY A 174 9.52 -14.86 -26.72
N HIS A 175 9.34 -14.55 -28.00
CA HIS A 175 10.47 -14.38 -28.92
C HIS A 175 11.29 -13.13 -28.58
N THR A 176 12.60 -13.21 -28.74
CA THR A 176 13.49 -12.06 -28.57
C THR A 176 13.21 -11.00 -29.64
N ALA A 177 12.64 -9.86 -29.24
CA ALA A 177 12.45 -8.69 -30.07
C ALA A 177 13.75 -7.91 -30.25
N TRP A 178 14.54 -7.79 -29.18
CA TRP A 178 15.82 -7.07 -29.20
C TRP A 178 16.82 -7.63 -28.18
N GLU A 179 18.10 -7.33 -28.40
CA GLU A 179 19.19 -7.64 -27.48
C GLU A 179 20.11 -6.43 -27.35
N VAL A 180 20.40 -6.02 -26.11
CA VAL A 180 21.30 -4.89 -25.79
C VAL A 180 22.34 -5.37 -24.79
N ARG A 181 23.59 -4.94 -24.96
CA ARG A 181 24.65 -5.16 -23.97
C ARG A 181 24.83 -3.94 -23.11
N VAL A 182 24.95 -4.15 -21.80
CA VAL A 182 25.40 -3.09 -20.89
C VAL A 182 26.85 -2.72 -21.23
N GLU A 183 27.27 -1.53 -20.78
CA GLU A 183 28.62 -1.02 -21.01
C GLU A 183 29.70 -2.04 -20.61
N ALA A 184 30.78 -2.11 -21.40
CA ALA A 184 31.87 -3.04 -21.17
C ALA A 184 32.50 -2.83 -19.78
N GLY A 185 32.66 -3.92 -19.01
CA GLY A 185 33.15 -3.86 -17.63
C GLY A 185 32.07 -3.53 -16.58
N CYS A 186 30.80 -3.43 -17.01
CA CYS A 186 29.66 -3.28 -16.13
C CYS A 186 28.78 -4.52 -16.14
N LYS A 187 27.84 -4.60 -15.19
CA LYS A 187 26.79 -5.62 -15.12
C LYS A 187 25.43 -4.98 -14.84
N ALA A 188 24.37 -5.60 -15.33
CA ALA A 188 23.00 -5.29 -14.89
C ALA A 188 22.82 -5.83 -13.46
N ASP A 189 22.59 -4.95 -12.48
CA ASP A 189 22.46 -5.28 -11.06
C ASP A 189 21.02 -5.27 -10.53
N GLU A 190 20.12 -4.54 -11.15
CA GLU A 190 18.69 -4.58 -10.84
C GLU A 190 17.92 -4.29 -12.12
N LEU A 191 16.76 -4.90 -12.28
CA LEU A 191 15.89 -4.65 -13.42
C LEU A 191 14.46 -4.62 -12.91
N VAL A 192 13.77 -3.51 -13.14
CA VAL A 192 12.36 -3.32 -12.79
C VAL A 192 11.66 -2.64 -13.95
N GLY A 193 10.35 -2.82 -14.06
CA GLY A 193 9.54 -2.15 -15.05
C GLY A 193 8.07 -2.35 -14.78
N ASP A 194 7.30 -1.40 -15.27
CA ASP A 194 5.84 -1.35 -15.24
C ASP A 194 5.40 -0.46 -16.41
N GLY A 195 4.14 -0.58 -16.84
CA GLY A 195 3.58 0.22 -17.94
C GLY A 195 4.50 0.27 -19.17
N SER A 196 4.91 1.47 -19.57
CA SER A 196 5.78 1.69 -20.75
C SER A 196 7.26 1.91 -20.40
N LEU A 197 7.71 1.57 -19.19
CA LEU A 197 9.06 1.92 -18.72
C LEU A 197 9.78 0.72 -18.11
N ALA A 198 10.99 0.44 -18.59
CA ALA A 198 11.93 -0.46 -17.95
C ALA A 198 13.15 0.33 -17.44
N VAL A 199 13.62 0.03 -16.23
CA VAL A 199 14.79 0.66 -15.63
C VAL A 199 15.76 -0.42 -15.17
N VAL A 200 16.99 -0.31 -15.65
CA VAL A 200 18.10 -1.17 -15.23
C VAL A 200 19.07 -0.37 -14.36
N GLU A 201 19.43 -0.95 -13.22
CA GLU A 201 20.60 -0.51 -12.49
C GLU A 201 21.85 -1.15 -13.10
N VAL A 202 22.81 -0.32 -13.50
CA VAL A 202 24.09 -0.75 -14.05
C VAL A 202 25.20 -0.48 -13.04
N LEU A 203 25.92 -1.55 -12.66
CA LEU A 203 27.05 -1.48 -11.75
C LEU A 203 28.36 -1.77 -12.51
N CYS A 204 29.30 -0.84 -12.40
CA CYS A 204 30.67 -0.95 -12.91
C CYS A 204 31.66 -0.86 -11.73
N GLU A 205 32.96 -1.07 -11.96
CA GLU A 205 33.98 -1.03 -10.90
C GLU A 205 33.96 0.27 -10.07
N LYS A 206 33.71 1.42 -10.72
CA LYS A 206 33.79 2.77 -10.11
C LYS A 206 32.61 3.65 -10.46
N LYS A 207 31.51 3.07 -10.93
CA LYS A 207 30.31 3.80 -11.33
C LYS A 207 29.09 2.95 -11.07
N ARG A 208 28.01 3.61 -10.68
CA ARG A 208 26.68 3.02 -10.56
C ARG A 208 25.70 4.02 -11.15
N TYR A 209 24.78 3.56 -11.97
CA TYR A 209 23.75 4.42 -12.56
C TYR A 209 22.48 3.63 -12.86
N LEU A 210 21.36 4.34 -12.89
CA LEU A 210 20.11 3.86 -13.45
C LEU A 210 20.05 4.28 -14.92
N GLN A 211 19.51 3.41 -15.76
CA GLN A 211 19.27 3.66 -17.16
C GLN A 211 17.85 3.23 -17.47
N SER A 212 17.02 4.14 -17.97
CA SER A 212 15.75 3.75 -18.56
C SER A 212 15.95 3.19 -19.96
N LEU A 213 15.05 2.29 -20.32
CA LEU A 213 14.97 1.63 -21.60
C LEU A 213 13.53 1.74 -22.11
N ASP A 214 13.40 2.03 -23.39
CA ASP A 214 12.16 1.80 -24.13
C ASP A 214 11.92 0.28 -24.23
N PRO A 215 10.84 -0.28 -23.66
CA PRO A 215 10.69 -1.73 -23.59
C PRO A 215 10.49 -2.39 -24.96
N GLY A 216 9.89 -1.69 -25.92
CA GLY A 216 9.64 -2.22 -27.27
C GLY A 216 10.90 -2.34 -28.14
N SER A 217 11.91 -1.51 -27.92
CA SER A 217 13.11 -1.46 -28.77
C SER A 217 14.44 -1.69 -28.04
N GLY A 218 14.45 -1.59 -26.71
CA GLY A 218 15.66 -1.60 -25.89
C GLY A 218 16.48 -0.32 -26.01
N ALA A 219 15.95 0.73 -26.66
CA ALA A 219 16.64 2.00 -26.82
C ALA A 219 16.84 2.67 -25.45
N ALA A 220 18.05 3.14 -25.20
CA ALA A 220 18.38 3.86 -23.97
C ALA A 220 17.67 5.22 -23.92
N GLY A 221 16.95 5.47 -22.84
CA GLY A 221 16.33 6.74 -22.51
C GLY A 221 17.26 7.62 -21.66
N TRP A 222 16.75 8.05 -20.51
CA TRP A 222 17.50 8.84 -19.53
C TRP A 222 18.46 8.00 -18.69
N ARG A 223 19.43 8.69 -18.10
CA ARG A 223 20.42 8.11 -17.19
C ARG A 223 20.51 8.92 -15.91
N PHE A 224 20.59 8.23 -14.78
CA PHE A 224 20.72 8.83 -13.45
C PHE A 224 21.90 8.22 -12.69
N ASP A 225 22.92 9.00 -12.36
CA ASP A 225 24.07 8.48 -11.61
C ASP A 225 23.70 8.29 -10.12
N VAL A 226 24.03 7.11 -9.56
CA VAL A 226 23.75 6.73 -8.17
C VAL A 226 25.07 6.56 -7.43
N SER A 227 25.11 6.91 -6.14
CA SER A 227 26.30 6.71 -5.34
C SER A 227 26.64 5.21 -5.21
N ILE A 228 27.93 4.90 -5.31
CA ILE A 228 28.45 3.54 -5.08
C ILE A 228 28.39 3.18 -3.58
N GLU A 229 28.40 4.19 -2.70
CA GLU A 229 28.31 3.99 -1.24
C GLU A 229 26.92 3.56 -0.79
N THR A 230 25.90 3.80 -1.61
CA THR A 230 24.56 3.28 -1.37
C THR A 230 24.62 1.76 -1.51
N GLU A 231 24.31 1.03 -0.44
CA GLU A 231 24.16 -0.43 -0.53
C GLU A 231 23.16 -0.77 -1.63
N SER A 232 23.60 -1.55 -2.63
CA SER A 232 22.67 -2.22 -3.55
C SER A 232 21.86 -3.20 -2.72
N SER A 233 20.61 -2.83 -2.44
CA SER A 233 19.60 -3.78 -2.03
C SER A 233 18.56 -3.80 -3.12
N ALA A 234 18.10 -5.00 -3.44
CA ALA A 234 17.07 -5.23 -4.44
C ALA A 234 15.81 -4.38 -4.19
N ASP A 235 15.59 -3.76 -3.02
CA ASP A 235 14.38 -2.99 -2.67
C ASP A 235 14.46 -1.47 -2.92
N ASN A 236 15.59 -0.98 -3.45
CA ASN A 236 15.80 0.46 -3.60
C ASN A 236 15.13 1.03 -4.84
N LEU A 237 14.80 0.21 -5.83
CA LEU A 237 14.23 0.65 -7.10
C LEU A 237 12.83 0.06 -7.30
N SER A 238 11.92 0.89 -7.77
CA SER A 238 10.58 0.47 -8.19
C SER A 238 10.12 1.36 -9.34
N VAL A 239 9.31 0.79 -10.23
CA VAL A 239 8.65 1.55 -11.30
C VAL A 239 7.15 1.36 -11.10
N TYR A 240 6.40 2.45 -11.23
CA TYR A 240 4.94 2.49 -11.16
C TYR A 240 4.46 3.19 -12.43
N GLU A 241 3.87 2.43 -13.34
CA GLU A 241 3.64 2.82 -14.73
C GLU A 241 4.89 3.47 -15.37
N ASP A 242 4.95 4.79 -15.40
CA ASP A 242 6.00 5.56 -16.07
C ASP A 242 6.87 6.38 -15.10
N VAL A 243 6.70 6.14 -13.78
CA VAL A 243 7.43 6.83 -12.71
C VAL A 243 8.40 5.88 -12.02
N THR A 244 9.65 6.31 -11.87
CA THR A 244 10.69 5.59 -11.14
C THR A 244 10.83 6.13 -9.71
N VAL A 245 10.88 5.21 -8.75
CA VAL A 245 11.10 5.48 -7.33
C VAL A 245 12.45 4.93 -6.93
N LEU A 246 13.35 5.82 -6.50
CA LEU A 246 14.66 5.49 -5.97
C LEU A 246 14.70 5.78 -4.47
N ARG A 247 14.97 4.74 -3.68
CA ARG A 247 15.14 4.79 -2.23
C ARG A 247 16.62 4.61 -1.90
N ASP A 248 17.22 5.65 -1.36
CA ASP A 248 18.61 5.70 -0.89
C ASP A 248 18.62 5.89 0.64
N LYS A 249 19.76 5.72 1.30
CA LYS A 249 19.88 5.88 2.75
C LYS A 249 19.53 7.31 3.16
N GLY A 250 18.28 7.48 3.59
CA GLY A 250 17.72 8.75 4.05
C GLY A 250 17.27 9.69 2.93
N ARG A 251 17.11 9.19 1.70
CA ARG A 251 16.62 10.00 0.58
C ARG A 251 15.67 9.19 -0.31
N LEU A 252 14.56 9.82 -0.67
CA LEU A 252 13.60 9.33 -1.66
C LEU A 252 13.66 10.25 -2.88
N THR A 253 13.86 9.69 -4.07
CA THR A 253 13.80 10.39 -5.34
C THR A 253 12.73 9.77 -6.22
N ILE A 254 11.88 10.62 -6.80
CA ILE A 254 10.84 10.23 -7.76
C ILE A 254 11.18 10.89 -9.08
N VAL A 255 11.23 10.11 -10.15
CA VAL A 255 11.65 10.55 -11.48
C VAL A 255 10.58 10.15 -12.49
N ASP A 256 10.26 11.04 -13.42
CA ASP A 256 9.34 10.74 -14.51
C ASP A 256 10.01 9.95 -15.65
N GLU A 257 9.22 9.62 -16.67
CA GLU A 257 9.65 8.86 -17.85
C GLU A 257 10.73 9.55 -18.68
N THR A 258 10.90 10.86 -18.51
CA THR A 258 11.92 11.67 -19.19
C THR A 258 13.22 11.79 -18.40
N GLY A 259 13.24 11.30 -17.16
CA GLY A 259 14.39 11.39 -16.27
C GLY A 259 14.41 12.67 -15.42
N ARG A 260 13.32 13.44 -15.42
CA ARG A 260 13.20 14.64 -14.61
C ARG A 260 12.73 14.28 -13.20
N GLU A 261 13.42 14.83 -12.21
CA GLU A 261 13.06 14.66 -10.80
C GLU A 261 11.71 15.38 -10.51
N LEU A 262 10.72 14.62 -10.06
CA LEU A 262 9.43 15.11 -9.61
C LEU A 262 9.42 15.41 -8.10
N LEU A 263 10.17 14.62 -7.32
CA LEU A 263 10.30 14.78 -5.87
C LEU A 263 11.67 14.32 -5.42
N VAL A 264 12.28 15.10 -4.52
CA VAL A 264 13.42 14.67 -3.71
C VAL A 264 13.10 14.99 -2.26
N ALA A 265 13.04 13.95 -1.41
CA ALA A 265 12.69 14.08 0.00
C ALA A 265 13.74 13.41 0.90
N GLN A 266 13.92 13.96 2.10
CA GLN A 266 14.74 13.33 3.14
C GLN A 266 13.87 12.39 3.97
N THR A 267 14.38 11.20 4.26
CA THR A 267 13.64 10.13 4.95
C THR A 267 14.43 9.61 6.17
N PRO A 268 13.78 9.06 7.20
CA PRO A 268 14.48 8.42 8.31
C PRO A 268 14.93 7.01 7.89
N GLY A 269 16.01 6.92 7.12
CA GLY A 269 16.52 5.66 6.58
C GLY A 269 15.82 5.22 5.29
N ARG A 270 15.66 3.91 5.10
CA ARG A 270 14.86 3.35 3.99
C ARG A 270 13.38 3.56 4.34
N ALA A 271 12.75 4.55 3.72
CA ALA A 271 11.32 4.73 3.85
C ALA A 271 10.60 3.99 2.73
N ASP A 272 9.60 3.21 3.11
CA ASP A 272 8.64 2.70 2.14
C ASP A 272 7.93 3.89 1.50
N ALA A 273 7.74 3.78 0.18
CA ALA A 273 7.03 4.78 -0.60
C ALA A 273 5.98 4.06 -1.44
N GLN A 274 4.73 4.46 -1.24
CA GLN A 274 3.60 4.02 -2.04
C GLN A 274 3.35 5.08 -3.10
N VAL A 275 3.15 4.66 -4.35
CA VAL A 275 2.95 5.57 -5.48
C VAL A 275 1.70 5.18 -6.24
N ALA A 276 0.93 6.18 -6.64
CA ALA A 276 -0.15 6.06 -7.61
C ALA A 276 0.02 7.15 -8.67
N THR A 277 -0.12 6.79 -9.93
CA THR A 277 0.08 7.67 -11.09
C THR A 277 -1.22 7.89 -11.85
N THR A 278 -1.29 9.03 -12.52
CA THR A 278 -2.25 9.38 -13.57
C THR A 278 -1.48 10.16 -14.65
N ASP A 279 -2.14 10.49 -15.74
CA ASP A 279 -1.57 11.31 -16.81
C ASP A 279 -1.03 12.67 -16.31
N ASP A 280 -1.65 13.28 -15.28
CA ASP A 280 -1.32 14.64 -14.83
C ASP A 280 -0.77 14.73 -13.40
N LEU A 281 -0.84 13.64 -12.63
CA LEU A 281 -0.50 13.62 -11.21
C LEU A 281 0.30 12.39 -10.81
N VAL A 282 1.28 12.59 -9.93
CA VAL A 282 1.91 11.51 -9.15
C VAL A 282 1.59 11.72 -7.69
N VAL A 283 0.99 10.73 -7.04
CA VAL A 283 0.73 10.77 -5.60
C VAL A 283 1.65 9.81 -4.89
N VAL A 284 2.40 10.33 -3.92
CA VAL A 284 3.43 9.60 -3.18
C VAL A 284 3.13 9.70 -1.70
N ALA A 285 2.96 8.55 -1.04
CA ALA A 285 2.96 8.47 0.41
C ALA A 285 4.30 7.91 0.91
N TYR A 286 4.92 8.61 1.86
CA TYR A 286 6.25 8.28 2.38
C TYR A 286 6.44 8.86 3.80
N ARG A 287 7.50 8.42 4.49
CA ARG A 287 7.92 9.00 5.77
C ARG A 287 8.99 10.07 5.55
N ASP A 288 8.59 11.32 5.71
CA ASP A 288 9.48 12.48 5.72
C ASP A 288 10.26 12.54 7.05
N LYS A 289 11.55 12.88 6.96
CA LYS A 289 12.44 12.94 8.13
C LYS A 289 11.96 13.93 9.20
N ASP A 290 11.42 15.06 8.78
CA ASP A 290 11.07 16.16 9.68
C ASP A 290 9.55 16.24 9.92
N ARG A 291 8.75 15.78 8.96
CA ARG A 291 7.28 15.88 9.01
C ARG A 291 6.58 14.56 9.36
N GLY A 292 7.30 13.45 9.47
CA GLY A 292 6.71 12.13 9.71
C GLY A 292 6.00 11.59 8.47
N ASP A 293 4.95 10.79 8.67
CA ASP A 293 4.23 10.17 7.55
C ASP A 293 3.40 11.22 6.79
N ILE A 294 3.66 11.34 5.49
CA ILE A 294 3.07 12.35 4.61
C ILE A 294 2.62 11.73 3.29
N ILE A 295 1.55 12.26 2.72
CA ILE A 295 1.13 12.02 1.35
C ILE A 295 1.21 13.33 0.57
N THR A 296 1.83 13.29 -0.60
CA THR A 296 2.05 14.45 -1.47
C THR A 296 1.60 14.13 -2.89
N ALA A 297 0.81 15.02 -3.47
CA ALA A 297 0.45 14.96 -4.87
C ALA A 297 1.25 15.98 -5.67
N ILE A 298 1.88 15.53 -6.74
CA ILE A 298 2.83 16.26 -7.55
C ILE A 298 2.23 16.43 -8.94
N ASP A 299 2.15 17.67 -9.39
CA ASP A 299 1.80 17.98 -10.76
C ASP A 299 2.90 17.49 -11.70
N ARG A 300 2.53 16.61 -12.64
CA ARG A 300 3.52 16.04 -13.57
C ARG A 300 4.12 17.11 -14.46
N GLU A 301 3.33 18.02 -15.03
CA GLU A 301 3.82 18.98 -16.01
C GLU A 301 4.95 19.87 -15.43
N ASN A 302 4.78 20.38 -14.21
CA ASN A 302 5.69 21.36 -13.63
C ASN A 302 6.52 20.87 -12.44
N ALA A 303 6.37 19.60 -12.01
CA ALA A 303 7.07 19.01 -10.87
C ALA A 303 6.90 19.80 -9.56
N THR A 304 5.72 20.38 -9.34
CA THR A 304 5.39 21.07 -8.08
C THR A 304 4.37 20.29 -7.28
N ALA A 305 4.49 20.32 -5.95
CA ALA A 305 3.48 19.74 -5.08
C ALA A 305 2.17 20.54 -5.21
N ARG A 306 1.11 19.91 -5.72
CA ARG A 306 -0.25 20.49 -5.71
C ARG A 306 -0.76 20.58 -4.27
N TRP A 307 -0.51 19.55 -3.48
CA TRP A 307 -0.83 19.51 -2.06
C TRP A 307 0.05 18.49 -1.32
N SER A 308 0.19 18.69 -0.01
CA SER A 308 0.75 17.71 0.92
C SER A 308 -0.10 17.64 2.19
N ARG A 309 -0.25 16.44 2.77
CA ARG A 309 -1.06 16.20 3.97
C ARG A 309 -0.38 15.17 4.88
N PRO A 310 -0.43 15.34 6.22
CA PRO A 310 0.01 14.30 7.14
C PRO A 310 -0.94 13.11 7.04
N ALA A 311 -0.41 11.93 6.69
CA ALA A 311 -1.17 10.69 6.64
C ALA A 311 -0.23 9.49 6.63
N ALA A 312 -0.46 8.54 7.54
CA ALA A 312 0.29 7.29 7.64
C ALA A 312 -0.28 6.23 6.70
N ILE A 313 -0.13 6.47 5.39
CA ILE A 313 -0.62 5.57 4.35
C ILE A 313 0.33 4.39 4.16
N VAL A 314 -0.22 3.18 4.09
CA VAL A 314 0.51 1.93 3.88
C VAL A 314 0.28 1.32 2.51
N SER A 315 -0.80 1.68 1.84
CA SER A 315 -1.09 1.23 0.48
C SER A 315 -1.95 2.25 -0.25
N LEU A 316 -1.69 2.43 -1.54
CA LEU A 316 -2.40 3.34 -2.44
C LEU A 316 -2.94 2.56 -3.64
N SER A 317 -4.14 2.90 -4.08
CA SER A 317 -4.75 2.36 -5.29
C SER A 317 -5.56 3.43 -5.97
N LEU A 318 -5.33 3.63 -7.27
CA LEU A 318 -6.18 4.47 -8.10
C LEU A 318 -7.25 3.59 -8.77
N ALA A 319 -8.51 3.95 -8.59
CA ALA A 319 -9.62 3.25 -9.21
C ALA A 319 -10.72 4.23 -9.62
N GLN A 320 -11.17 4.14 -10.87
CA GLN A 320 -12.29 4.95 -11.38
C GLN A 320 -12.07 6.47 -11.20
N GLY A 321 -10.82 6.93 -11.36
CA GLY A 321 -10.43 8.33 -11.17
C GLY A 321 -10.42 8.80 -9.71
N ARG A 322 -10.55 7.89 -8.74
CA ARG A 322 -10.47 8.16 -7.30
C ARG A 322 -9.23 7.52 -6.72
N LEU A 323 -8.61 8.22 -5.77
CA LEU A 323 -7.50 7.67 -5.02
C LEU A 323 -8.04 7.04 -3.72
N PHE A 324 -7.79 5.75 -3.57
CA PHE A 324 -8.06 5.01 -2.34
C PHE A 324 -6.74 4.71 -1.64
N ALA A 325 -6.77 4.76 -0.31
CA ALA A 325 -5.61 4.45 0.50
C ALA A 325 -6.00 3.65 1.74
N LEU A 326 -5.18 2.70 2.15
CA LEU A 326 -5.21 2.22 3.52
C LEU A 326 -4.16 2.96 4.33
N GLY A 327 -4.52 3.43 5.51
CA GLY A 327 -3.57 4.11 6.37
C GLY A 327 -3.92 4.00 7.85
N ARG A 328 -2.90 4.12 8.70
CA ARG A 328 -3.07 4.14 10.14
C ARG A 328 -3.84 5.41 10.54
N LEU A 329 -4.80 5.26 11.44
CA LEU A 329 -5.41 6.40 12.09
C LEU A 329 -4.43 6.99 13.13
N PRO A 330 -4.48 8.29 13.41
CA PRO A 330 -3.67 8.89 14.47
C PRO A 330 -3.98 8.25 15.82
N ALA A 331 -2.94 8.04 16.63
CA ALA A 331 -3.11 7.56 18.00
C ALA A 331 -4.07 8.49 18.79
N PRO A 332 -4.91 7.95 19.69
CA PRO A 332 -4.95 6.56 20.16
C PRO A 332 -5.87 5.63 19.34
N LEU A 333 -6.37 6.07 18.19
CA LEU A 333 -7.40 5.37 17.44
C LEU A 333 -6.91 4.03 16.88
N LEU A 334 -7.80 3.04 16.90
CA LEU A 334 -7.76 1.81 16.11
C LEU A 334 -9.05 1.80 15.29
N PRO A 335 -9.13 1.24 14.07
CA PRO A 335 -8.17 0.41 13.36
C PRO A 335 -7.49 1.17 12.20
N ILE A 336 -7.05 0.49 11.13
CA ILE A 336 -6.66 1.15 9.86
C ILE A 336 -7.89 1.78 9.23
N GLY A 337 -7.74 2.98 8.67
CA GLY A 337 -8.77 3.64 7.87
C GLY A 337 -8.62 3.37 6.38
N LEU A 338 -9.74 3.22 5.68
CA LEU A 338 -9.80 3.32 4.22
C LEU A 338 -10.10 4.77 3.88
N TYR A 339 -9.11 5.46 3.32
CA TYR A 339 -9.23 6.82 2.85
C TYR A 339 -9.72 6.81 1.40
N GLU A 340 -10.70 7.65 1.12
CA GLU A 340 -10.90 8.19 -0.22
C GLU A 340 -10.30 9.58 -0.24
N ILE A 341 -9.46 9.85 -1.25
CA ILE A 341 -8.69 11.08 -1.37
C ILE A 341 -9.05 11.74 -2.70
N ASP A 342 -9.42 13.02 -2.64
CA ASP A 342 -9.61 13.88 -3.80
C ASP A 342 -8.24 14.19 -4.41
N PRO A 343 -7.89 13.64 -5.60
CA PRO A 343 -6.57 13.84 -6.18
C PRO A 343 -6.29 15.31 -6.51
N ALA A 344 -7.31 16.13 -6.75
CA ALA A 344 -7.14 17.53 -7.08
C ALA A 344 -6.84 18.40 -5.85
N GLY A 345 -7.55 18.17 -4.75
CA GLY A 345 -7.50 19.04 -3.56
C GLY A 345 -6.83 18.45 -2.32
N GLY A 346 -6.56 17.15 -2.31
CA GLY A 346 -6.04 16.43 -1.14
C GLY A 346 -7.02 16.39 0.03
N ARG A 347 -8.31 16.64 -0.23
CA ARG A 347 -9.37 16.41 0.77
C ARG A 347 -9.53 14.92 0.95
N MET A 348 -9.82 14.52 2.18
CA MET A 348 -9.87 13.11 2.54
C MET A 348 -11.15 12.82 3.30
N ALA A 349 -11.75 11.67 2.99
CA ALA A 349 -12.75 11.05 3.84
C ALA A 349 -12.25 9.69 4.26
N VAL A 350 -12.56 9.28 5.49
CA VAL A 350 -12.05 8.03 6.05
C VAL A 350 -13.20 7.10 6.41
N SER A 351 -13.00 5.84 6.13
CA SER A 351 -13.95 4.77 6.37
C SER A 351 -13.36 3.77 7.36
N PRO A 352 -14.19 3.19 8.23
CA PRO A 352 -13.75 2.22 9.21
C PRO A 352 -13.40 0.94 8.45
N THR A 353 -12.22 0.37 8.69
CA THR A 353 -11.92 -0.95 8.13
C THR A 353 -11.97 -2.01 9.21
N HIS A 354 -11.96 -3.25 8.76
CA HIS A 354 -11.82 -4.40 9.63
C HIS A 354 -10.34 -4.81 9.81
N LEU A 355 -9.42 -4.05 9.22
CA LEU A 355 -7.97 -4.31 9.15
C LEU A 355 -7.28 -3.56 10.29
N LEU A 356 -6.39 -4.21 11.04
CA LEU A 356 -5.76 -3.60 12.22
C LEU A 356 -4.26 -3.39 12.05
N HIS A 357 -3.59 -4.17 11.21
CA HIS A 357 -2.13 -4.17 11.11
C HIS A 357 -1.66 -3.79 9.74
N ALA A 358 -1.08 -2.59 9.66
CA ALA A 358 -0.72 -2.00 8.38
C ALA A 358 0.48 -2.70 7.72
N ASP A 359 1.14 -3.58 8.47
CA ASP A 359 2.32 -4.34 8.03
C ASP A 359 1.94 -5.66 7.34
N TYR A 360 0.73 -6.18 7.61
CA TYR A 360 0.23 -7.45 7.05
C TYR A 360 -1.08 -7.29 6.28
N ASP A 361 -1.73 -6.15 6.45
CA ASP A 361 -3.00 -5.85 5.82
C ASP A 361 -2.74 -4.83 4.71
N SER A 362 -3.03 -5.19 3.46
CA SER A 362 -2.89 -4.25 2.34
C SER A 362 -4.14 -4.17 1.47
N LEU A 363 -4.24 -3.03 0.79
CA LEU A 363 -5.19 -2.82 -0.27
C LEU A 363 -4.63 -3.51 -1.50
N VAL A 364 -5.39 -4.46 -2.02
CA VAL A 364 -5.02 -5.19 -3.24
C VAL A 364 -5.50 -4.38 -4.44
N THR A 365 -6.78 -4.02 -4.45
CA THR A 365 -7.37 -3.16 -5.50
C THR A 365 -8.74 -2.63 -5.07
N VAL A 366 -9.28 -1.69 -5.83
CA VAL A 366 -10.70 -1.29 -5.78
C VAL A 366 -11.30 -1.46 -7.17
N ILE A 367 -12.34 -2.26 -7.29
CA ILE A 367 -12.98 -2.56 -8.57
C ILE A 367 -14.49 -2.71 -8.39
N ASP A 368 -15.29 -2.07 -9.25
CA ASP A 368 -16.76 -2.17 -9.22
C ASP A 368 -17.36 -1.93 -7.81
N ASP A 369 -16.88 -0.89 -7.13
CA ASP A 369 -17.19 -0.56 -5.72
C ASP A 369 -16.85 -1.65 -4.71
N ILE A 370 -15.97 -2.59 -5.05
CA ILE A 370 -15.46 -3.64 -4.15
C ILE A 370 -14.02 -3.29 -3.81
N VAL A 371 -13.78 -3.02 -2.53
CA VAL A 371 -12.44 -2.97 -1.96
C VAL A 371 -11.98 -4.39 -1.72
N VAL A 372 -10.88 -4.77 -2.35
CA VAL A 372 -10.21 -6.03 -2.11
C VAL A 372 -9.00 -5.77 -1.23
N SER A 373 -8.97 -6.45 -0.09
CA SER A 373 -7.88 -6.39 0.86
C SER A 373 -7.39 -7.79 1.17
N HIS A 374 -6.10 -7.91 1.43
CA HIS A 374 -5.55 -9.11 2.04
C HIS A 374 -5.21 -8.83 3.51
N TYR A 375 -5.33 -9.85 4.36
CA TYR A 375 -4.97 -9.78 5.77
C TYR A 375 -4.60 -11.16 6.30
N SER A 376 -3.87 -11.20 7.41
CA SER A 376 -3.59 -12.46 8.12
C SER A 376 -4.59 -12.68 9.26
N GLU A 377 -5.06 -13.92 9.42
CA GLU A 377 -5.92 -14.35 10.52
C GLU A 377 -5.37 -15.60 11.21
N GLY A 378 -5.55 -15.65 12.53
CA GLY A 378 -5.12 -16.76 13.37
C GLY A 378 -3.83 -16.46 14.14
N ARG A 379 -3.67 -17.16 15.26
CA ARG A 379 -2.48 -17.08 16.15
C ARG A 379 -1.46 -18.19 15.89
N GLU A 380 -1.85 -19.22 15.17
CA GLU A 380 -0.97 -20.34 14.86
C GLU A 380 -0.09 -19.96 13.66
N THR A 381 1.18 -20.34 13.72
CA THR A 381 2.11 -20.19 12.60
C THR A 381 2.08 -21.48 11.75
N PRO A 382 1.94 -21.38 10.42
CA PRO A 382 1.74 -20.16 9.64
C PRO A 382 0.31 -19.60 9.78
N ARG A 383 0.19 -18.27 9.79
CA ARG A 383 -1.12 -17.61 9.81
C ARG A 383 -1.87 -17.89 8.52
N THR A 384 -3.20 -18.00 8.60
CA THR A 384 -4.04 -18.10 7.41
C THR A 384 -4.05 -16.74 6.71
N ILE A 385 -3.62 -16.69 5.45
CA ILE A 385 -3.79 -15.48 4.63
C ILE A 385 -5.19 -15.48 4.04
N MET A 386 -5.88 -14.37 4.26
CA MET A 386 -7.25 -14.13 3.86
C MET A 386 -7.25 -13.08 2.75
N LEU A 387 -8.01 -13.32 1.70
CA LEU A 387 -8.37 -12.31 0.71
C LEU A 387 -9.86 -12.01 0.87
N ALA A 388 -10.24 -10.74 0.99
CA ALA A 388 -11.64 -10.38 1.20
C ALA A 388 -12.07 -9.21 0.34
N GLY A 389 -13.29 -9.31 -0.20
CA GLY A 389 -13.96 -8.24 -0.92
C GLY A 389 -15.03 -7.59 -0.06
N HIS A 390 -15.05 -6.26 -0.05
CA HIS A 390 -16.03 -5.45 0.67
C HIS A 390 -16.69 -4.46 -0.28
N LYS A 391 -18.02 -4.56 -0.41
CA LYS A 391 -18.79 -3.57 -1.16
C LYS A 391 -18.82 -2.25 -0.41
N LEU A 392 -18.47 -1.20 -1.13
CA LEU A 392 -18.58 0.17 -0.68
C LEU A 392 -20.03 0.62 -0.74
N ARG A 393 -20.57 1.05 0.40
CA ARG A 393 -21.83 1.78 0.47
C ARG A 393 -21.57 3.13 1.11
N PRO A 394 -21.92 4.25 0.46
CA PRO A 394 -21.82 5.55 1.09
C PRO A 394 -22.48 5.51 2.47
N ALA A 395 -21.76 5.94 3.50
CA ALA A 395 -22.33 6.05 4.84
C ALA A 395 -23.38 7.16 4.81
N ALA A 396 -24.61 6.86 5.22
CA ALA A 396 -25.72 7.83 5.23
C ALA A 396 -25.55 8.92 6.31
N GLU A 397 -24.72 8.65 7.33
CA GLU A 397 -24.37 9.58 8.40
C GLU A 397 -22.85 9.61 8.60
N GLU A 398 -22.33 10.82 8.85
CA GLU A 398 -20.91 11.12 9.06
C GLU A 398 -20.45 10.66 10.45
N GLY A 399 -20.39 9.34 10.67
CA GLY A 399 -19.67 8.79 11.82
C GLY A 399 -18.19 9.19 11.73
N PHE A 400 -17.61 9.69 12.83
CA PHE A 400 -16.19 10.03 12.84
C PHE A 400 -15.35 8.77 12.61
N ALA A 401 -14.53 8.77 11.55
CA ALA A 401 -13.80 7.57 11.10
C ALA A 401 -14.69 6.33 10.92
N GLY A 402 -15.98 6.53 10.62
CA GLY A 402 -16.96 5.45 10.41
C GLY A 402 -17.45 4.75 11.67
N GLY A 403 -17.08 5.26 12.84
CA GLY A 403 -17.64 4.85 14.11
C GLY A 403 -18.97 5.57 14.39
N ALA A 404 -19.12 6.04 15.62
CA ALA A 404 -20.22 6.89 16.02
C ALA A 404 -19.97 8.37 15.66
N PRO A 405 -21.02 9.23 15.61
CA PRO A 405 -20.88 10.66 15.32
C PRO A 405 -19.89 11.36 16.27
N PRO A 406 -19.14 12.39 15.84
CA PRO A 406 -18.11 13.05 16.64
C PRO A 406 -18.56 13.44 18.07
N ASP A 407 -19.81 13.90 18.23
CA ASP A 407 -20.36 14.35 19.52
C ASP A 407 -20.59 13.22 20.53
N SER A 408 -20.62 11.97 20.07
CA SER A 408 -20.77 10.78 20.93
C SER A 408 -19.45 10.29 21.52
N TRP A 409 -18.31 10.83 21.05
CA TRP A 409 -16.99 10.43 21.52
C TRP A 409 -16.71 11.05 22.90
N PRO A 410 -16.43 10.23 23.92
CA PRO A 410 -15.99 10.75 25.21
C PRO A 410 -14.58 11.34 25.11
N SER A 411 -14.20 12.15 26.09
CA SER A 411 -12.84 12.69 26.21
C SER A 411 -11.92 11.60 26.75
N GLY A 412 -10.78 11.37 26.07
CA GLY A 412 -9.74 10.46 26.55
C GLY A 412 -9.13 10.90 27.88
N CYS A 413 -9.09 12.22 28.14
CA CYS A 413 -8.62 12.78 29.42
C CYS A 413 -9.55 12.49 30.59
N ASP A 414 -10.80 12.10 30.32
CA ASP A 414 -11.74 11.77 31.38
C ASP A 414 -11.49 10.35 31.88
N LEU A 415 -10.80 9.48 31.12
CA LEU A 415 -10.58 8.08 31.50
C LEU A 415 -9.74 7.91 32.77
N LEU A 416 -8.78 8.80 33.02
CA LEU A 416 -7.89 8.78 34.18
C LEU A 416 -7.72 10.19 34.76
N THR A 417 -7.61 10.29 36.08
CA THR A 417 -7.25 11.55 36.75
C THR A 417 -5.79 11.54 37.17
N VAL A 418 -5.19 12.74 37.25
CA VAL A 418 -3.82 12.91 37.77
C VAL A 418 -3.70 12.38 39.21
N ALA A 419 -4.74 12.53 40.02
CA ALA A 419 -4.75 12.06 41.40
C ALA A 419 -4.70 10.53 41.50
N GLU A 420 -5.46 9.83 40.67
CA GLU A 420 -5.42 8.36 40.60
C GLU A 420 -4.09 7.86 40.10
N LEU A 421 -3.56 8.48 39.04
CA LEU A 421 -2.27 8.12 38.49
C LEU A 421 -1.16 8.33 39.51
N ALA A 422 -1.16 9.45 40.24
CA ALA A 422 -0.24 9.70 41.34
C ALA A 422 -0.38 8.66 42.46
N ALA A 423 -1.60 8.28 42.83
CA ALA A 423 -1.84 7.26 43.85
C ALA A 423 -1.25 5.89 43.47
N LYS A 424 -1.37 5.48 42.20
CA LYS A 424 -0.78 4.22 41.70
C LYS A 424 0.73 4.32 41.46
N ALA A 425 1.21 5.46 41.00
CA ALA A 425 2.62 5.71 40.73
C ALA A 425 3.39 6.18 41.98
N LYS A 426 3.02 5.71 43.18
CA LYS A 426 3.74 5.96 44.46
C LYS A 426 3.96 7.45 44.76
N GLY A 427 2.96 8.29 44.47
CA GLY A 427 2.96 9.72 44.75
C GLY A 427 3.67 10.59 43.71
N VAL A 428 4.09 10.03 42.57
CA VAL A 428 4.65 10.84 41.48
C VAL A 428 3.57 11.77 40.92
N ALA A 429 3.89 13.07 40.81
CA ALA A 429 2.98 14.03 40.19
C ALA A 429 2.99 13.87 38.66
N TYR A 430 1.84 14.05 38.04
CA TYR A 430 1.69 14.01 36.58
C TYR A 430 1.01 15.28 36.08
N GLN A 431 1.30 15.63 34.83
CA GLN A 431 0.58 16.65 34.09
C GLN A 431 -0.18 16.01 32.93
N ALA A 432 -1.49 16.24 32.88
CA ALA A 432 -2.32 15.80 31.76
C ALA A 432 -2.17 16.76 30.57
N GLN A 433 -1.96 16.19 29.40
CA GLN A 433 -1.86 16.89 28.12
C GLN A 433 -2.88 16.28 27.14
N PRO A 434 -3.97 16.99 26.83
CA PRO A 434 -4.93 16.54 25.84
C PRO A 434 -4.28 16.30 24.48
N LEU A 435 -4.58 15.14 23.88
CA LEU A 435 -4.18 14.80 22.52
C LEU A 435 -5.38 15.01 21.61
N GLN A 436 -5.38 16.17 20.93
CA GLN A 436 -6.40 16.48 19.93
C GLN A 436 -6.21 15.56 18.72
N THR A 437 -7.27 14.87 18.31
CA THR A 437 -7.21 13.91 17.21
C THR A 437 -7.94 14.48 16.01
N VAL A 438 -7.20 14.59 14.90
CA VAL A 438 -7.70 15.02 13.60
C VAL A 438 -7.51 13.87 12.63
N VAL A 439 -8.59 13.35 12.09
CA VAL A 439 -8.56 12.30 11.07
C VAL A 439 -9.04 12.91 9.77
N ALA A 440 -8.19 12.84 8.74
CA ALA A 440 -8.46 13.54 7.49
C ALA A 440 -8.74 15.04 7.77
N ASP A 441 -9.88 15.56 7.32
CA ASP A 441 -10.29 16.95 7.54
C ASP A 441 -11.26 17.12 8.72
N THR A 442 -11.47 16.07 9.53
CA THR A 442 -12.41 16.08 10.66
C THR A 442 -11.67 16.05 12.00
N SER A 443 -12.02 16.95 12.90
CA SER A 443 -11.52 16.97 14.28
C SER A 443 -12.60 16.47 15.22
N LEU A 444 -12.23 15.66 16.22
CA LEU A 444 -13.16 15.34 17.29
C LEU A 444 -13.44 16.57 18.16
N PRO A 445 -14.68 16.77 18.64
CA PRO A 445 -15.01 17.88 19.52
C PRO A 445 -14.32 17.76 20.89
N ARG A 446 -13.85 16.56 21.24
CA ARG A 446 -13.12 16.24 22.46
C ARG A 446 -11.82 15.50 22.11
N PRO A 447 -10.75 15.65 22.90
CA PRO A 447 -9.51 14.94 22.67
C PRO A 447 -9.76 13.43 22.81
N ALA A 448 -9.39 12.62 21.82
CA ALA A 448 -9.55 11.17 21.93
C ALA A 448 -8.51 10.57 22.88
N GLY A 449 -7.40 11.26 23.14
CA GLY A 449 -6.35 10.80 24.04
C GLY A 449 -5.92 11.85 25.06
N CYS A 450 -5.20 11.40 26.07
CA CYS A 450 -4.53 12.22 27.06
C CYS A 450 -3.18 11.60 27.37
N ARG A 451 -2.12 12.37 27.20
CA ARG A 451 -0.77 12.03 27.64
C ARG A 451 -0.56 12.55 29.05
N TYR A 452 -0.11 11.70 29.95
CA TYR A 452 0.21 12.06 31.33
C TYR A 452 1.73 12.02 31.49
N GLU A 453 2.33 13.20 31.54
CA GLU A 453 3.78 13.34 31.68
C GLU A 453 4.15 13.37 33.18
N PRO A 454 5.05 12.48 33.63
CA PRO A 454 5.47 12.45 35.03
C PRO A 454 6.43 13.61 35.34
N SER A 455 6.39 14.10 36.58
CA SER A 455 7.35 15.07 37.10
C SER A 455 8.74 14.46 37.38
N SER A 456 8.92 13.14 37.15
CA SER A 456 10.15 12.40 37.43
C SER A 456 10.51 11.48 36.27
N VAL A 457 11.77 11.52 35.84
CA VAL A 457 12.34 10.63 34.81
C VAL A 457 12.31 9.14 35.18
N LYS A 458 12.05 8.79 36.45
CA LYS A 458 11.94 7.39 36.91
C LYS A 458 10.54 6.81 36.74
N ALA A 459 9.54 7.66 36.52
CA ALA A 459 8.19 7.24 36.27
C ALA A 459 7.95 7.22 34.75
N PRO A 460 7.12 6.29 34.27
CA PRO A 460 6.80 6.22 32.85
C PRO A 460 5.84 7.33 32.45
N GLU A 461 5.89 7.73 31.19
CA GLU A 461 4.76 8.35 30.55
C GLU A 461 3.58 7.36 30.50
N VAL A 462 2.37 7.85 30.74
CA VAL A 462 1.14 7.08 30.58
C VAL A 462 0.25 7.77 29.56
N THR A 463 -0.31 7.03 28.62
CA THR A 463 -1.34 7.56 27.72
C THR A 463 -2.66 6.83 27.95
N ALA A 464 -3.76 7.55 28.09
CA ALA A 464 -5.11 6.98 28.08
C ALA A 464 -5.93 7.60 26.95
N GLY A 465 -6.76 6.81 26.28
CA GLY A 465 -7.59 7.33 25.21
C GLY A 465 -8.71 6.40 24.76
N ILE A 466 -9.58 6.94 23.91
CA ILE A 466 -10.65 6.24 23.22
C ILE A 466 -10.07 5.71 21.92
N ALA A 467 -9.87 4.40 21.85
CA ALA A 467 -9.37 3.75 20.64
C ALA A 467 -10.47 3.63 19.59
N TRP A 468 -11.71 3.40 20.01
CA TRP A 468 -12.83 3.24 19.08
C TRP A 468 -14.18 3.52 19.73
N VAL A 469 -15.12 4.06 18.96
CA VAL A 469 -16.55 4.11 19.32
C VAL A 469 -17.33 3.52 18.15
N ALA A 470 -17.82 2.30 18.33
CA ALA A 470 -18.65 1.63 17.35
C ALA A 470 -20.11 2.15 17.39
N PRO A 471 -20.85 2.00 16.28
CA PRO A 471 -22.31 2.11 16.25
C PRO A 471 -23.03 1.26 17.32
N ASP A 472 -22.53 0.07 17.62
CA ASP A 472 -23.10 -0.84 18.62
C ASP A 472 -22.04 -1.73 19.30
N ALA A 473 -22.47 -2.42 20.35
CA ALA A 473 -21.61 -3.30 21.13
C ALA A 473 -21.11 -4.54 20.36
N ALA A 474 -21.88 -5.03 19.37
CA ALA A 474 -21.50 -6.19 18.58
C ALA A 474 -20.32 -5.86 17.66
N GLN A 475 -20.34 -4.69 17.01
CA GLN A 475 -19.22 -4.23 16.21
C GLN A 475 -17.97 -3.93 17.07
N ALA A 476 -18.12 -3.34 18.26
CA ALA A 476 -16.99 -3.18 19.18
C ALA A 476 -16.39 -4.54 19.60
N ALA A 477 -17.22 -5.55 19.84
CA ALA A 477 -16.75 -6.91 20.14
C ALA A 477 -16.01 -7.55 18.96
N GLN A 478 -16.44 -7.29 17.71
CA GLN A 478 -15.71 -7.76 16.52
C GLN A 478 -14.32 -7.12 16.40
N VAL A 479 -14.18 -5.83 16.73
CA VAL A 479 -12.88 -5.15 16.74
C VAL A 479 -11.96 -5.77 17.80
N MET A 480 -12.47 -6.03 19.02
CA MET A 480 -11.70 -6.69 20.08
C MET A 480 -11.28 -8.11 19.71
N ALA A 481 -12.18 -8.91 19.12
CA ALA A 481 -11.88 -10.26 18.68
C ALA A 481 -10.76 -10.30 17.63
N ARG A 482 -10.73 -9.32 16.72
CA ARG A 482 -9.66 -9.20 15.72
C ARG A 482 -8.35 -8.76 16.34
N LEU A 483 -8.38 -7.77 17.24
CA LEU A 483 -7.19 -7.35 17.99
C LEU A 483 -6.57 -8.54 18.73
N TRP A 484 -7.40 -9.39 19.32
CA TRP A 484 -6.97 -10.63 19.95
C TRP A 484 -6.35 -11.61 18.94
N ASN A 485 -7.02 -11.86 17.81
CA ASN A 485 -6.59 -12.86 16.84
C ASN A 485 -5.33 -12.49 16.06
N GLN A 486 -5.04 -11.20 15.89
CA GLN A 486 -3.88 -10.74 15.10
C GLN A 486 -2.63 -10.43 15.94
N ASN A 487 -2.74 -10.45 17.27
CA ASN A 487 -1.61 -10.21 18.17
C ASN A 487 -1.29 -11.50 18.94
N ASP A 488 -0.24 -12.20 18.51
CA ASP A 488 0.13 -13.52 19.05
C ASP A 488 0.53 -13.45 20.53
N ASP A 489 1.04 -12.31 20.98
CA ASP A 489 1.42 -12.06 22.37
C ASP A 489 0.28 -11.45 23.20
N SER A 490 -0.92 -11.36 22.65
CA SER A 490 -2.04 -10.79 23.39
C SER A 490 -2.49 -11.70 24.55
N VAL A 491 -2.82 -11.07 25.69
CA VAL A 491 -3.29 -11.74 26.91
C VAL A 491 -4.66 -11.19 27.32
N LYS A 492 -5.65 -12.07 27.55
CA LYS A 492 -6.97 -11.66 28.05
C LYS A 492 -6.85 -11.24 29.51
N VAL A 493 -7.41 -10.09 29.84
CA VAL A 493 -7.43 -9.57 31.21
C VAL A 493 -8.84 -9.68 31.76
N LEU A 494 -9.04 -10.64 32.67
CA LEU A 494 -10.35 -10.94 33.23
C LEU A 494 -10.79 -9.88 34.24
N GLY A 495 -12.10 -9.62 34.31
CA GLY A 495 -12.70 -8.72 35.30
C GLY A 495 -12.60 -7.22 34.98
N LEU A 496 -12.23 -6.86 33.75
CA LEU A 496 -12.17 -5.47 33.28
C LEU A 496 -13.16 -5.23 32.14
N GLY A 497 -14.16 -4.37 32.37
CA GLY A 497 -15.18 -4.07 31.38
C GLY A 497 -15.96 -5.31 30.95
N ASP A 498 -16.48 -5.28 29.71
CA ASP A 498 -17.09 -6.46 29.08
C ASP A 498 -16.01 -7.41 28.56
N GLU A 499 -14.88 -6.85 28.12
CA GLU A 499 -13.74 -7.57 27.57
C GLU A 499 -12.49 -6.68 27.66
N ALA A 500 -11.34 -7.27 27.98
CA ALA A 500 -10.06 -6.57 27.93
C ALA A 500 -8.93 -7.47 27.44
N ILE A 501 -8.01 -6.88 26.68
CA ILE A 501 -6.82 -7.54 26.15
C ILE A 501 -5.59 -6.66 26.35
N GLU A 502 -4.50 -7.28 26.76
CA GLU A 502 -3.17 -6.68 26.83
C GLU A 502 -2.40 -7.07 25.56
N VAL A 503 -1.76 -6.11 24.90
CA VAL A 503 -0.95 -6.30 23.70
C VAL A 503 0.40 -5.63 23.93
N VAL A 504 1.50 -6.36 23.68
CA VAL A 504 2.85 -5.78 23.65
C VAL A 504 3.13 -5.35 22.21
N ALA A 505 3.40 -4.06 22.00
CA ALA A 505 3.82 -3.53 20.71
C ALA A 505 5.32 -3.22 20.73
N PHE A 506 6.04 -3.71 19.73
CA PHE A 506 7.46 -3.43 19.55
C PHE A 506 7.63 -2.12 18.78
N GLU A 507 7.44 -1.00 19.48
CA GLU A 507 7.71 0.34 18.96
C GLU A 507 9.16 0.72 19.28
N TYR A 508 9.84 1.44 18.37
CA TYR A 508 11.17 1.97 18.63
C TYR A 508 11.05 3.29 19.42
N PRO A 509 11.85 3.52 20.47
CA PRO A 509 13.03 2.75 20.91
C PRO A 509 12.75 1.64 21.94
N GLU A 510 11.59 1.62 22.58
CA GLU A 510 11.24 0.66 23.63
C GLU A 510 9.85 0.07 23.40
N PRO A 511 9.65 -1.25 23.63
CA PRO A 511 8.33 -1.84 23.53
C PRO A 511 7.33 -1.20 24.50
N THR A 512 6.09 -1.08 24.08
CA THR A 512 4.98 -0.54 24.87
C THR A 512 3.94 -1.63 25.15
N VAL A 513 3.24 -1.49 26.27
CA VAL A 513 2.09 -2.33 26.64
C VAL A 513 0.83 -1.52 26.45
N HIS A 514 -0.06 -2.01 25.60
CA HIS A 514 -1.38 -1.48 25.37
C HIS A 514 -2.42 -2.36 26.02
N LEU A 515 -3.26 -1.77 26.87
CA LEU A 515 -4.40 -2.44 27.46
C LEU A 515 -5.68 -1.88 26.85
N TYR A 516 -6.34 -2.69 26.03
CA TYR A 516 -7.61 -2.36 25.39
C TYR A 516 -8.76 -2.88 26.25
N ILE A 517 -9.76 -2.04 26.48
CA ILE A 517 -10.88 -2.31 27.38
C ILE A 517 -12.17 -1.92 26.67
N ARG A 518 -13.08 -2.87 26.49
CA ARG A 518 -14.38 -2.65 25.87
C ARG A 518 -15.48 -2.51 26.92
N VAL A 519 -16.33 -1.50 26.77
CA VAL A 519 -17.59 -1.35 27.52
C VAL A 519 -18.68 -0.94 26.54
N GLY A 520 -19.66 -1.83 26.33
CA GLY A 520 -20.67 -1.65 25.30
C GLY A 520 -20.04 -1.44 23.92
N ALA A 521 -20.35 -0.30 23.31
CA ALA A 521 -19.89 0.09 21.97
C ALA A 521 -18.53 0.84 21.96
N ARG A 522 -17.92 1.08 23.12
CA ARG A 522 -16.71 1.89 23.25
C ARG A 522 -15.51 1.02 23.61
N ILE A 523 -14.34 1.36 23.07
CA ILE A 523 -13.05 0.73 23.38
C ILE A 523 -12.10 1.81 23.88
N GLY A 524 -11.69 1.70 25.14
CA GLY A 524 -10.62 2.49 25.74
C GLY A 524 -9.26 1.80 25.57
N LYS A 525 -8.19 2.58 25.62
CA LYS A 525 -6.80 2.14 25.56
C LYS A 525 -5.99 2.83 26.65
N VAL A 526 -5.19 2.07 27.39
CA VAL A 526 -4.12 2.59 28.27
C VAL A 526 -2.79 2.10 27.75
N THR A 527 -1.81 2.98 27.62
CA THR A 527 -0.46 2.67 27.12
C THR A 527 0.59 3.08 28.13
N VAL A 528 1.55 2.17 28.38
CA VAL A 528 2.75 2.40 29.20
C VAL A 528 3.95 1.70 28.55
N PRO A 529 5.20 2.12 28.83
CA PRO A 529 6.39 1.35 28.44
C PRO A 529 6.36 -0.06 29.05
N GLN A 530 6.87 -1.07 28.35
CA GLN A 530 6.77 -2.48 28.75
C GLN A 530 7.35 -2.76 30.14
N GLY A 531 8.44 -2.07 30.52
CA GLY A 531 9.03 -2.15 31.87
C GLY A 531 8.08 -1.75 33.00
N HIS A 532 6.96 -1.12 32.67
CA HIS A 532 5.93 -0.64 33.59
C HIS A 532 4.55 -1.28 33.37
N ALA A 533 4.48 -2.46 32.74
CA ALA A 533 3.22 -3.19 32.50
C ALA A 533 2.33 -3.33 33.75
N GLY A 534 2.93 -3.51 34.94
CA GLY A 534 2.20 -3.58 36.20
C GLY A 534 1.37 -2.32 36.49
N LEU A 535 1.89 -1.14 36.16
CA LEU A 535 1.17 0.13 36.33
C LEU A 535 -0.08 0.19 35.42
N ALA A 536 0.01 -0.26 34.16
CA ALA A 536 -1.16 -0.32 33.28
C ALA A 536 -2.27 -1.19 33.88
N ARG A 537 -1.94 -2.36 34.44
CA ARG A 537 -2.91 -3.25 35.09
C ARG A 537 -3.53 -2.65 36.35
N GLU A 538 -2.78 -1.84 37.10
CA GLU A 538 -3.31 -1.14 38.28
C GLU A 538 -4.24 0.03 37.94
N LEU A 539 -4.05 0.67 36.79
CA LEU A 539 -4.87 1.78 36.30
C LEU A 539 -6.14 1.29 35.59
N ALA A 540 -6.06 0.14 34.94
CA ALA A 540 -7.13 -0.42 34.13
C ALA A 540 -8.52 -0.48 34.79
N PRO A 541 -8.67 -0.85 36.08
CA PRO A 541 -9.98 -0.94 36.71
C PRO A 541 -10.73 0.41 36.77
N MET A 542 -10.04 1.53 36.57
CA MET A 542 -10.64 2.87 36.60
C MET A 542 -11.34 3.23 35.28
N VAL A 543 -10.93 2.60 34.18
CA VAL A 543 -11.41 2.95 32.83
C VAL A 543 -12.87 2.54 32.58
N PRO A 544 -13.32 1.30 32.91
CA PRO A 544 -14.68 0.86 32.57
C PRO A 544 -15.80 1.78 33.08
N ALA A 545 -15.68 2.26 34.32
CA ALA A 545 -16.71 3.10 34.95
C ALA A 545 -16.90 4.45 34.24
N ARG A 546 -15.87 4.94 33.55
CA ARG A 546 -15.89 6.22 32.80
C ARG A 546 -16.13 6.03 31.31
N LEU A 547 -15.88 4.82 30.82
CA LEU A 547 -16.13 4.45 29.44
C LEU A 547 -17.61 4.12 29.20
N GLY A 548 -18.34 3.65 30.23
CA GLY A 548 -19.73 3.19 30.15
C GLY A 548 -20.82 4.25 29.93
#